data_AF-A0A931K9B6-F1
#
_entry.id   AF-A0A931K9B6-F1
#
_cell.length_a   1.000
_cell.length_b   1.000
_cell.length_c   1.000
_cell.angle_alpha   90.00
_cell.angle_beta   90.00
_cell.angle_gamma   90.00
#
_symmetry.space_group_name_H-M   'P 1'
#
loop_
_entity.id
_entity.type
_entity.pdbx_description
1 polymer ?
#
loop_
_entity_poly.entity_id
_entity_poly.type
_entity_poly.pdbx_seq_one_letter_code
_entity_poly.pdbx_strand_id
1 'polypeptide(L)'
;MNRSELQRLANERIEEARALLIGSHWSGAYYLAGYALECGLKSCVLARVERTGIIFQDKKFAEKCWTHDLSLLIELADLKTVLDAAQSSDPNLYANWMVARAWTESTRYKITIETEARELVQAISDANQGVLQWISRYW
;
A
#
# COMPACT_ATOMS: atom_id res chain seq x y z
N MET A 1 10.73 -1.94 -14.07
CA MET A 1 10.13 -1.68 -12.75
C MET A 1 11.24 -1.69 -11.73
N ASN A 2 11.61 -0.49 -11.27
CA ASN A 2 12.59 -0.26 -10.20
C ASN A 2 11.93 0.51 -9.04
N ARG A 3 12.71 0.80 -7.99
CA ARG A 3 12.24 1.46 -6.77
C ARG A 3 11.62 2.84 -7.03
N SER A 4 12.27 3.70 -7.83
CA SER A 4 11.76 5.05 -8.11
C SER A 4 10.53 5.05 -9.03
N GLU A 5 10.46 4.12 -9.98
CA GLU A 5 9.27 3.92 -10.80
C GLU A 5 8.06 3.53 -9.96
N LEU A 6 8.24 2.65 -8.96
CA LEU A 6 7.18 2.23 -8.04
C LEU A 6 6.72 3.36 -7.12
N GLN A 7 7.64 4.17 -6.59
CA GLN A 7 7.31 5.37 -5.81
C GLN A 7 6.49 6.36 -6.66
N ARG A 8 6.90 6.60 -7.91
CA ARG A 8 6.16 7.48 -8.82
C ARG A 8 4.77 6.91 -9.10
N LEU A 9 4.65 5.62 -9.40
CA LEU A 9 3.36 4.96 -9.58
C LEU A 9 2.48 5.07 -8.34
N ALA A 10 3.03 4.87 -7.14
CA ALA A 10 2.27 5.01 -5.90
C ALA A 10 1.64 6.41 -5.77
N ASN A 11 2.41 7.45 -6.07
CA ASN A 11 1.94 8.84 -6.04
C ASN A 11 0.93 9.14 -7.16
N GLU A 12 1.18 8.69 -8.39
CA GLU A 12 0.24 8.89 -9.50
C GLU A 12 -1.12 8.21 -9.21
N ARG A 13 -1.09 6.95 -8.74
CA ARG A 13 -2.32 6.17 -8.50
C ARG A 13 -3.15 6.74 -7.36
N ILE A 14 -2.52 7.31 -6.32
CA ILE A 14 -3.30 7.92 -5.23
C ILE A 14 -3.96 9.23 -5.66
N GLU A 15 -3.28 10.04 -6.49
CA GLU A 15 -3.88 11.26 -7.04
C GLU A 15 -5.01 10.94 -8.01
N GLU A 16 -4.87 9.92 -8.85
CA GLU A 16 -5.95 9.41 -9.69
C GLU A 16 -7.13 8.90 -8.85
N ALA A 17 -6.85 8.16 -7.76
CA ALA A 17 -7.89 7.68 -6.87
C ALA A 17 -8.68 8.82 -6.23
N ARG A 18 -8.02 9.92 -5.82
CA ARG A 18 -8.68 11.13 -5.32
C ARG A 18 -9.55 11.79 -6.39
N ALA A 19 -9.02 11.93 -7.61
CA ALA A 19 -9.77 12.52 -8.72
C ALA A 19 -11.04 11.72 -9.06
N LEU A 20 -10.93 10.38 -9.09
CA LEU A 20 -12.06 9.49 -9.31
C LEU A 20 -13.08 9.56 -8.17
N LEU A 21 -12.63 9.70 -6.93
CA LEU A 21 -13.53 9.88 -5.78
C LEU A 21 -14.32 11.19 -5.91
N ILE A 22 -13.69 12.29 -6.32
CA ILE A 22 -14.39 13.56 -6.58
C ILE A 22 -15.41 13.41 -7.72
N GLY A 23 -15.04 12.67 -8.77
CA GLY A 23 -15.90 12.40 -9.93
C GLY A 23 -16.97 11.33 -9.75
N SER A 24 -17.20 10.85 -8.52
CA SER A 24 -18.18 9.79 -8.23
C SER A 24 -17.92 8.44 -8.90
N HIS A 25 -16.66 8.17 -9.25
CA HIS A 25 -16.21 6.89 -9.82
C HIS A 25 -15.66 5.97 -8.72
N TRP A 26 -16.55 5.52 -7.84
CA TRP A 26 -16.21 4.83 -6.58
C TRP A 26 -15.38 3.56 -6.76
N SER A 27 -15.79 2.65 -7.65
CA SER A 27 -15.03 1.42 -7.92
C SER A 27 -13.63 1.73 -8.45
N GLY A 28 -13.49 2.74 -9.31
CA GLY A 28 -12.19 3.16 -9.84
C GLY A 28 -11.30 3.77 -8.76
N ALA A 29 -11.87 4.64 -7.90
CA ALA A 29 -11.15 5.22 -6.78
C ALA A 29 -10.64 4.16 -5.80
N TYR A 30 -11.51 3.23 -5.39
CA TYR A 30 -11.15 2.12 -4.50
C TYR A 30 -10.08 1.22 -5.12
N TYR A 31 -10.22 0.91 -6.40
CA TYR A 31 -9.28 0.08 -7.13
C TYR A 31 -7.87 0.71 -7.19
N LEU A 32 -7.78 1.98 -7.64
CA LEU A 32 -6.48 2.66 -7.76
C LEU A 32 -5.84 2.99 -6.41
N ALA A 33 -6.63 3.27 -5.37
CA ALA A 33 -6.11 3.53 -4.04
C ALA A 33 -5.32 2.32 -3.50
N GLY A 34 -5.85 1.11 -3.65
CA GLY A 34 -5.13 -0.09 -3.24
C GLY A 34 -3.86 -0.35 -4.04
N TYR A 35 -3.87 -0.10 -5.36
CA TYR A 35 -2.65 -0.18 -6.18
C TYR A 35 -1.60 0.86 -5.81
N ALA A 36 -2.02 2.06 -5.37
CA ALA A 36 -1.07 3.05 -4.85
C ALA A 36 -0.30 2.50 -3.65
N LEU A 37 -1.00 1.87 -2.70
CA LEU A 37 -0.39 1.26 -1.54
C LEU A 37 0.47 0.03 -1.90
N GLU A 38 0.00 -0.84 -2.81
CA GLU A 38 0.79 -1.98 -3.30
C GLU A 38 2.11 -1.52 -3.94
N CYS A 39 2.06 -0.52 -4.82
CA CYS A 39 3.26 0.04 -5.45
C CYS A 39 4.24 0.54 -4.40
N GLY A 40 3.72 1.24 -3.39
CA GLY A 40 4.51 1.74 -2.29
C GLY A 40 5.19 0.67 -1.46
N LEU A 41 4.46 -0.38 -1.11
CA LEU A 41 5.00 -1.51 -0.37
C LEU A 41 6.04 -2.26 -1.21
N LYS A 42 5.81 -2.42 -2.51
CA LYS A 42 6.80 -3.01 -3.42
C LYS A 42 8.07 -2.16 -3.52
N SER A 43 8.00 -0.82 -3.45
CA SER A 43 9.20 0.01 -3.30
C SER A 43 9.93 -0.22 -1.97
N CYS A 44 9.21 -0.41 -0.85
CA CYS A 44 9.83 -0.80 0.43
C CYS A 44 10.56 -2.15 0.33
N VAL A 45 9.97 -3.13 -0.36
CA VAL A 45 10.60 -4.42 -0.61
C VAL A 45 11.90 -4.22 -1.39
N LEU A 46 11.91 -3.40 -2.44
CA LEU A 46 13.14 -3.09 -3.17
C LEU A 46 14.18 -2.36 -2.31
N ALA A 47 13.76 -1.45 -1.42
CA ALA A 47 14.65 -0.80 -0.46
C ALA A 47 15.35 -1.84 0.46
N ARG A 48 14.62 -2.87 0.92
CA ARG A 48 15.21 -3.99 1.68
C ARG A 48 16.20 -4.79 0.82
N VAL A 49 15.85 -5.07 -0.43
CA VAL A 49 16.73 -5.80 -1.36
C VAL A 49 18.04 -5.05 -1.57
N GLU A 50 17.99 -3.74 -1.81
CA GLU A 50 19.17 -2.88 -1.96
C GLU A 50 20.05 -2.88 -0.71
N ARG A 51 19.42 -2.79 0.48
CA ARG A 51 20.14 -2.73 1.77
C ARG A 51 20.78 -4.06 2.18
N THR A 52 20.14 -5.19 1.88
CA THR A 52 20.51 -6.50 2.46
C THR A 52 21.04 -7.51 1.43
N GLY A 53 20.76 -7.30 0.14
CA GLY A 53 21.06 -8.29 -0.89
C GLY A 53 20.30 -9.61 -0.70
N ILE A 54 19.14 -9.61 -0.03
CA ILE A 54 18.39 -10.83 0.35
C ILE A 54 18.10 -11.78 -0.81
N ILE A 55 17.98 -11.28 -2.03
CA ILE A 55 17.77 -12.09 -3.25
C ILE A 55 18.94 -13.04 -3.54
N PHE A 56 20.14 -12.75 -3.04
CA PHE A 56 21.31 -13.62 -3.14
C PHE A 56 21.40 -14.63 -1.98
N GLN A 57 20.51 -14.53 -0.99
CA GLN A 57 20.48 -15.38 0.21
C GLN A 57 19.27 -16.31 0.22
N ASP A 58 18.08 -15.84 -0.18
CA ASP A 58 16.86 -16.63 -0.37
C ASP A 58 16.43 -16.58 -1.85
N LYS A 59 16.69 -17.66 -2.58
CA LYS A 59 16.31 -17.79 -4.00
C LYS A 59 14.80 -17.65 -4.24
N LYS A 60 13.97 -18.05 -3.27
CA LYS A 60 12.50 -17.96 -3.38
C LYS A 60 11.96 -16.58 -3.02
N PHE A 61 12.80 -15.67 -2.52
CA PHE A 61 12.36 -14.32 -2.14
C PHE A 61 11.76 -13.58 -3.34
N ALA A 62 12.41 -13.64 -4.50
CA ALA A 62 11.93 -13.00 -5.72
C ALA A 62 10.56 -13.52 -6.15
N GLU A 63 10.30 -14.81 -6.00
CA GLU A 63 8.99 -15.44 -6.30
C GLU A 63 7.90 -14.91 -5.36
N LYS A 64 8.18 -14.79 -4.06
CA LYS A 64 7.24 -14.27 -3.05
C LYS A 64 6.82 -12.82 -3.34
N CYS A 65 7.69 -12.02 -3.97
CA CYS A 65 7.43 -10.61 -4.27
C CYS A 65 6.37 -10.37 -5.34
N TRP A 66 5.93 -11.40 -6.08
CA TRP A 66 4.88 -11.29 -7.09
C TRP A 66 3.46 -11.21 -6.50
N THR A 67 3.33 -11.30 -5.18
CA THR A 67 2.05 -11.18 -4.48
C THR A 67 1.40 -9.79 -4.66
N HIS A 68 0.08 -9.75 -4.47
CA HIS A 68 -0.74 -8.55 -4.29
C HIS A 68 -1.22 -8.38 -2.84
N ASP A 69 -0.89 -9.34 -1.97
CA ASP A 69 -1.25 -9.29 -0.54
C ASP A 69 -0.42 -8.22 0.18
N LEU A 70 -1.08 -7.16 0.63
CA LEU A 70 -0.47 -6.02 1.30
C LEU A 70 0.18 -6.40 2.65
N SER A 71 -0.38 -7.37 3.37
CA SER A 71 0.19 -7.83 4.65
C SER A 71 1.47 -8.62 4.42
N LEU A 72 1.48 -9.49 3.41
CA LEU A 72 2.69 -10.21 3.01
C LEU A 72 3.77 -9.26 2.48
N LEU A 73 3.40 -8.20 1.76
CA LEU A 73 4.36 -7.19 1.31
C LEU A 73 5.01 -6.43 2.48
N ILE A 74 4.28 -6.13 3.56
CA ILE A 74 4.86 -5.57 4.79
C ILE A 74 5.91 -6.51 5.41
N GLU A 75 5.62 -7.81 5.45
CA GLU A 75 6.56 -8.82 5.96
C GLU A 75 7.80 -8.95 5.07
N LEU A 76 7.60 -8.99 3.74
CA LEU A 76 8.68 -9.03 2.76
C LEU A 76 9.54 -7.77 2.81
N ALA A 77 8.97 -6.62 3.15
CA ALA A 77 9.69 -5.36 3.37
C ALA A 77 10.43 -5.29 4.72
N ASP A 78 10.29 -6.29 5.59
CA ASP A 78 10.84 -6.29 6.96
C ASP A 78 10.22 -5.24 7.88
N LEU A 79 8.98 -4.81 7.60
CA LEU A 79 8.33 -3.69 8.28
C LEU A 79 7.30 -4.13 9.32
N LYS A 80 7.01 -5.43 9.45
CA LYS A 80 5.94 -5.92 10.33
C LYS A 80 6.10 -5.47 11.79
N THR A 81 7.29 -5.67 12.38
CA THR A 81 7.56 -5.28 13.77
C THR A 81 7.55 -3.75 13.96
N VAL A 82 8.00 -3.02 12.93
CA VAL A 82 7.99 -1.54 12.91
C VAL A 82 6.55 -1.02 12.85
N LEU A 83 5.71 -1.65 12.03
CA LEU A 83 4.29 -1.33 11.92
C LEU A 83 3.57 -1.63 13.24
N ASP A 84 3.78 -2.80 13.85
CA ASP A 84 3.15 -3.18 15.11
C ASP A 84 3.46 -2.18 16.24
N ALA A 85 4.72 -1.74 16.33
CA ALA A 85 5.15 -0.72 17.29
C ALA A 85 4.50 0.64 17.00
N ALA A 86 4.46 1.05 15.73
CA ALA A 86 3.81 2.31 15.32
C ALA A 86 2.31 2.29 15.63
N GLN A 87 1.61 1.21 15.32
CA GLN A 87 0.18 1.03 15.60
C GLN A 87 -0.15 1.02 17.10
N SER A 88 0.77 0.55 17.94
CA SER A 88 0.61 0.59 19.39
C SER A 88 0.65 2.02 19.96
N SER A 89 1.26 2.96 19.23
CA SER A 89 1.40 4.37 19.61
C SER A 89 0.48 5.32 18.83
N ASP A 90 -0.09 4.87 17.71
CA ASP A 90 -1.01 5.61 16.87
C ASP A 90 -2.24 4.77 16.52
N PRO A 91 -3.34 4.90 17.29
CA PRO A 91 -4.59 4.19 17.03
C PRO A 91 -5.21 4.50 15.66
N ASN A 92 -4.94 5.67 15.08
CA ASN A 92 -5.47 6.01 13.77
C ASN A 92 -4.70 5.30 12.67
N LEU A 93 -3.38 5.17 12.78
CA LEU A 93 -2.60 4.31 11.88
C LEU A 93 -3.06 2.86 11.96
N TYR A 94 -3.40 2.35 13.15
CA TYR A 94 -3.99 1.03 13.30
C TYR A 94 -5.31 0.90 12.53
N ALA A 95 -6.27 1.81 12.76
CA ALA A 95 -7.56 1.80 12.08
C ALA A 95 -7.40 1.91 10.55
N ASN A 96 -6.57 2.85 10.09
CA ASN A 96 -6.28 3.05 8.66
C ASN A 96 -5.65 1.81 8.03
N TRP A 97 -4.71 1.15 8.71
CA TRP A 97 -4.16 -0.11 8.23
C TRP A 97 -5.19 -1.22 8.15
N MET A 98 -6.10 -1.33 9.13
CA MET A 98 -7.16 -2.34 9.13
C MET A 98 -8.12 -2.18 7.95
N VAL A 99 -8.43 -0.94 7.55
CA VAL A 99 -9.17 -0.66 6.32
C VAL A 99 -8.33 -1.02 5.09
N ALA A 100 -7.11 -0.50 5.01
CA ALA A 100 -6.27 -0.63 3.83
C ALA A 100 -5.91 -2.09 3.51
N ARG A 101 -5.56 -2.89 4.51
CA ARG A 101 -5.17 -4.30 4.34
C ARG A 101 -6.30 -5.22 3.85
N ALA A 102 -7.55 -4.76 3.93
CA ALA A 102 -8.70 -5.52 3.44
C ALA A 102 -8.86 -5.44 1.92
N TRP A 103 -8.17 -4.48 1.28
CA TRP A 103 -8.14 -4.38 -0.17
C TRP A 103 -7.45 -5.59 -0.80
N THR A 104 -7.98 -6.04 -1.94
CA THR A 104 -7.35 -7.03 -2.82
C THR A 104 -7.59 -6.66 -4.27
N GLU A 105 -6.73 -7.12 -5.17
CA GLU A 105 -6.86 -6.93 -6.62
C GLU A 105 -8.14 -7.56 -7.20
N SER A 106 -8.77 -8.50 -6.48
CA SER A 106 -10.07 -9.07 -6.86
C SER A 106 -11.20 -8.04 -6.89
N THR A 107 -11.04 -6.91 -6.20
CA THR A 107 -12.02 -5.81 -6.12
C THR A 107 -12.32 -5.17 -7.47
N ARG A 108 -11.48 -5.40 -8.49
CA ARG A 108 -11.75 -5.09 -9.91
C ARG A 108 -13.10 -5.57 -10.41
N TYR A 109 -13.55 -6.71 -9.89
CA TYR A 109 -14.77 -7.37 -10.33
C TYR A 109 -15.97 -7.04 -9.43
N LYS A 110 -15.82 -6.06 -8.52
CA LYS A 110 -16.86 -5.65 -7.57
C LYS A 110 -17.32 -4.22 -7.89
N ILE A 111 -18.59 -3.96 -7.61
CA ILE A 111 -19.12 -2.59 -7.57
C ILE A 111 -18.91 -2.09 -6.14
N THR A 112 -18.18 -1.00 -6.01
CA THR A 112 -17.90 -0.35 -4.72
C THR A 112 -18.85 0.81 -4.52
N ILE A 113 -19.33 0.99 -3.30
CA ILE A 113 -20.17 2.15 -2.94
C ILE A 113 -19.31 3.33 -2.49
N GLU A 114 -19.89 4.53 -2.48
CA GLU A 114 -19.18 5.76 -2.11
C GLU A 114 -18.48 5.66 -0.75
N THR A 115 -19.15 5.12 0.28
CA THR A 115 -18.61 5.07 1.64
C THR A 115 -17.36 4.22 1.73
N GLU A 116 -17.35 3.04 1.09
CA GLU A 116 -16.18 2.15 1.05
C GLU A 116 -15.01 2.77 0.29
N ALA A 117 -15.29 3.40 -0.86
CA ALA A 117 -14.27 4.10 -1.65
C ALA A 117 -13.65 5.25 -0.86
N ARG A 118 -14.49 6.07 -0.20
CA ARG A 118 -14.05 7.20 0.62
C ARG A 118 -13.22 6.74 1.80
N GLU A 119 -13.67 5.71 2.51
CA GLU A 119 -12.98 5.14 3.67
C GLU A 119 -11.58 4.62 3.29
N LEU A 120 -11.48 3.81 2.22
CA LEU A 120 -10.19 3.29 1.77
C LEU A 120 -9.25 4.41 1.30
N VAL A 121 -9.74 5.33 0.46
CA VAL A 121 -8.92 6.43 -0.05
C VAL A 121 -8.41 7.28 1.11
N GLN A 122 -9.25 7.59 2.10
CA GLN A 122 -8.83 8.35 3.27
C GLN A 122 -7.81 7.59 4.13
N ALA A 123 -8.06 6.30 4.42
CA ALA A 123 -7.15 5.47 5.20
C ALA A 123 -5.75 5.37 4.58
N ILE A 124 -5.68 5.32 3.24
CA ILE A 124 -4.40 5.25 2.53
C ILE A 124 -3.73 6.63 2.48
N SER A 125 -4.49 7.69 2.23
CA SER A 125 -3.97 8.98 1.76
C SER A 125 -4.05 10.13 2.76
N ASP A 126 -4.52 9.89 3.98
CA ASP A 126 -4.52 10.91 5.03
C ASP A 126 -3.12 11.52 5.23
N ALA A 127 -3.04 12.84 5.28
CA ALA A 127 -1.77 13.57 5.27
C ALA A 127 -0.91 13.34 6.53
N ASN A 128 -1.54 12.99 7.66
CA ASN A 128 -0.86 12.82 8.94
C ASN A 128 -0.76 11.36 9.34
N GLN A 129 -1.81 10.58 9.06
CA GLN A 129 -2.02 9.23 9.58
C GLN A 129 -2.27 8.20 8.48
N GLY A 130 -2.16 8.59 7.20
CA GLY A 130 -2.38 7.70 6.08
C GLY A 130 -1.31 6.61 6.00
N VAL A 131 -1.73 5.39 5.64
CA VAL A 131 -0.81 4.26 5.51
C VAL A 131 0.28 4.55 4.47
N LEU A 132 -0.09 5.18 3.33
CA LEU A 132 0.87 5.55 2.29
C LEU A 132 1.93 6.51 2.81
N GLN A 133 1.49 7.50 3.60
CA GLN A 133 2.38 8.47 4.24
C GLN A 133 3.35 7.78 5.22
N TRP A 134 2.88 6.80 5.99
CA TRP A 134 3.73 6.04 6.90
C TRP A 134 4.77 5.20 6.13
N ILE A 135 4.35 4.42 5.12
CA ILE A 135 5.29 3.58 4.36
C ILE A 135 6.31 4.40 3.56
N SER A 136 5.96 5.63 3.17
CA SER A 136 6.85 6.50 2.40
C SER A 136 8.17 6.85 3.10
N ARG A 137 8.23 6.64 4.42
CA ARG A 137 9.44 6.84 5.23
C ARG A 137 10.46 5.70 5.07
N TYR A 138 10.05 4.58 4.49
CA TYR A 138 10.85 3.35 4.37
C TYR A 138 11.10 2.94 2.92
N TRP A 139 10.42 3.58 1.97
CA TRP A 139 10.40 3.16 0.58
C TRP A 139 11.42 3.83 -0.29
#